data_AF-A0A385FW72-F1
#
_entry.id   AF-A0A385FW72-F1
#
_cell.length_a   1.000
_cell.length_b   1.000
_cell.length_c   1.000
_cell.angle_alpha   90.00
_cell.angle_beta   90.00
_cell.angle_gamma   90.00
#
_symmetry.space_group_name_H-M   'P 1'
#
loop_
_entity.id
_entity.type
_entity.pdbx_description
1 polymer ?
#
loop_
_entity_poly.entity_id
_entity_poly.type
_entity_poly.pdbx_seq_one_letter_code
_entity_poly.pdbx_strand_id
1 'polypeptide(L)'
;MSESIEFSSFVDWLEHQGEIDGPVVVSVTRSRFSGNHQDFAHGLVEARLDSPFGRLSIISGWSAFVQPRRADGWYVEHRPDATGAGITSEHPVVMTVEAEQIRLEARCEELAKAAWDFWSYQDLERYVTPHLLS
;
A
#
# COMPACT_ATOMS: atom_id res chain seq x y z
N MET A 1 27.50 -0.80 -11.04
CA MET A 1 26.63 0.34 -11.36
C MET A 1 25.26 -0.03 -10.83
N SER A 2 24.65 0.74 -9.93
CA SER A 2 23.26 0.49 -9.57
C SER A 2 22.42 0.94 -10.76
N GLU A 3 21.81 0.00 -11.48
CA GLU A 3 20.83 0.34 -12.51
C GLU A 3 19.68 1.07 -11.82
N SER A 4 19.40 2.31 -12.24
CA SER A 4 18.20 3.03 -11.81
C SER A 4 17.00 2.50 -12.59
N ILE A 5 15.81 2.61 -12.00
CA ILE A 5 14.55 2.18 -12.60
C ILE A 5 13.81 3.43 -13.05
N GLU A 6 13.45 3.53 -14.33
CA GLU A 6 12.58 4.63 -14.78
C GLU A 6 11.17 4.46 -14.21
N PHE A 7 10.62 5.51 -13.63
CA PHE A 7 9.32 5.50 -12.94
C PHE A 7 8.18 5.00 -13.83
N SER A 8 8.17 5.35 -15.11
CA SER A 8 7.14 4.88 -16.05
C SER A 8 7.19 3.36 -16.26
N SER A 9 8.38 2.79 -16.40
CA SER A 9 8.57 1.34 -16.52
C SER A 9 8.24 0.63 -15.21
N PHE A 10 8.50 1.30 -14.09
CA PHE A 10 8.17 0.78 -12.76
C PHE A 10 6.66 0.69 -12.53
N VAL A 11 5.91 1.74 -12.87
CA VAL A 11 4.43 1.75 -12.78
C VAL A 11 3.81 0.75 -13.73
N ASP A 12 4.28 0.67 -14.97
CA ASP A 12 3.80 -0.32 -15.94
C ASP A 12 3.97 -1.76 -15.41
N TRP A 13 5.12 -2.06 -14.80
CA TRP A 13 5.32 -3.35 -14.16
C TRP A 13 4.37 -3.59 -12.98
N LEU A 14 4.11 -2.57 -12.15
CA LEU A 14 3.19 -2.65 -11.01
C LEU A 14 1.76 -2.94 -11.44
N GLU A 15 1.26 -2.26 -12.48
CA GLU A 15 -0.10 -2.44 -13.00
C GLU A 15 -0.34 -3.83 -13.60
N HIS A 16 0.72 -4.47 -14.10
CA HIS A 16 0.68 -5.82 -14.63
C HIS A 16 1.06 -6.89 -13.60
N GLN A 17 1.27 -6.52 -12.34
CA GLN A 17 1.36 -7.52 -11.28
C GLN A 17 0.00 -8.20 -11.15
N GLY A 18 0.02 -9.53 -11.24
CA GLY A 18 -1.15 -10.37 -11.01
C GLY A 18 -1.45 -10.49 -9.51
N GLU A 19 -1.54 -11.71 -9.02
CA GLU A 19 -1.71 -11.93 -7.57
C GLU A 19 -0.44 -11.56 -6.79
N ILE A 20 -0.64 -11.06 -5.57
CA ILE A 20 0.45 -10.76 -4.62
C ILE A 20 1.09 -12.07 -4.16
N ASP A 21 2.19 -12.45 -4.82
CA ASP A 21 2.96 -13.68 -4.52
C ASP A 21 4.10 -13.42 -3.51
N GLY A 22 3.77 -12.72 -2.42
CA GLY A 22 4.74 -12.31 -1.41
C GLY A 22 4.10 -12.09 -0.04
N PRO A 23 4.89 -12.02 1.04
CA PRO A 23 4.34 -11.81 2.37
C PRO A 23 3.69 -10.42 2.46
N VAL A 24 2.45 -10.42 2.97
CA VAL A 24 1.71 -9.21 3.31
C VAL A 24 1.73 -9.01 4.83
N VAL A 25 2.12 -7.82 5.27
CA VAL A 25 2.15 -7.43 6.68
C VAL A 25 1.11 -6.34 6.89
N VAL A 26 0.18 -6.59 7.81
CA VAL A 26 -0.80 -5.59 8.25
C VAL A 26 -0.41 -5.09 9.63
N SER A 27 -0.38 -3.78 9.80
CA SER A 27 -0.14 -3.12 11.08
C SER A 27 -1.34 -2.25 11.44
N VAL A 28 -1.73 -2.26 12.72
CA VAL A 28 -2.76 -1.38 13.26
C VAL A 28 -2.07 -0.24 13.99
N THR A 29 -2.28 0.99 13.53
CA THR A 29 -1.68 2.20 14.13
C THR A 29 -2.59 2.77 15.22
N ARG A 30 -3.90 2.72 15.01
CA ARG A 30 -4.90 3.20 15.98
C ARG A 30 -6.18 2.41 15.83
N SER A 31 -6.84 2.16 16.94
CA SER A 31 -8.17 1.55 16.96
C SER A 31 -9.01 2.07 18.11
N ARG A 32 -10.32 1.90 17.98
CA ARG A 32 -11.32 2.07 19.02
C ARG A 32 -12.33 0.94 18.89
N PHE A 33 -12.50 0.17 19.97
CA PHE A 33 -13.50 -0.88 20.06
C PHE A 33 -14.39 -0.66 21.28
N SER A 34 -15.59 -0.17 21.03
CA SER A 34 -16.62 0.19 22.02
C SER A 34 -17.93 -0.59 21.81
N GLY A 35 -17.96 -1.52 20.85
CA GLY A 35 -19.09 -2.40 20.55
C GLY A 35 -20.24 -1.72 19.81
N ASN A 36 -19.98 -0.56 19.19
CA ASN A 36 -20.97 0.27 18.50
C ASN A 36 -20.45 0.80 17.15
N HIS A 37 -21.29 1.59 16.46
CA HIS A 37 -21.01 2.11 15.12
C HIS A 37 -19.88 3.16 15.05
N GLN A 38 -19.31 3.56 16.18
CA GLN A 38 -18.15 4.46 16.24
C GLN A 38 -16.82 3.70 16.29
N ASP A 39 -16.87 2.37 16.23
CA ASP A 39 -15.69 1.53 16.24
C ASP A 39 -14.94 1.69 14.91
N PHE A 40 -13.63 1.90 15.02
CA PHE A 40 -12.76 2.12 13.88
C PHE A 40 -11.39 1.49 14.15
N ALA A 41 -10.68 1.18 13.07
CA ALA A 41 -9.26 0.86 13.11
C ALA A 41 -8.60 1.47 11.87
N HIS A 42 -7.33 1.85 11.95
CA HIS A 42 -6.57 2.26 10.78
C HIS A 42 -5.10 1.94 10.96
N GLY A 43 -4.38 1.78 9.86
CA GLY A 43 -2.96 1.46 9.90
C GLY A 43 -2.33 1.40 8.52
N LEU A 44 -1.28 0.58 8.39
CA LEU A 44 -0.58 0.36 7.15
C LEU A 44 -0.66 -1.11 6.75
N VAL A 45 -0.71 -1.36 5.45
CA VAL A 45 -0.50 -2.67 4.83
C VAL A 45 0.74 -2.60 3.96
N GLU A 46 1.58 -3.62 4.03
CA GLU A 46 2.84 -3.73 3.29
C GLU A 46 2.84 -5.05 2.51
N ALA A 47 2.96 -4.98 1.18
CA ALA A 47 3.31 -6.13 0.35
C ALA A 47 4.82 -6.11 0.10
N ARG A 48 5.49 -7.23 0.34
CA ARG A 48 6.90 -7.41 -0.02
C ARG A 48 7.00 -8.34 -1.21
N LEU A 49 7.53 -7.82 -2.32
CA LEU A 49 7.59 -8.53 -3.60
C LEU A 49 9.04 -8.69 -4.04
N ASP A 50 9.32 -9.80 -4.71
CA ASP A 50 10.52 -9.93 -5.53
C ASP A 50 10.17 -9.49 -6.95
N SER A 51 10.93 -8.55 -7.50
CA SER A 51 10.70 -7.98 -8.84
C SER A 51 11.95 -8.12 -9.71
N PRO A 52 11.84 -7.89 -11.03
CA PRO A 52 12.99 -7.74 -11.91
C PRO A 52 13.95 -6.62 -11.46
N PHE A 53 13.47 -5.70 -10.61
CA PHE A 53 14.23 -4.57 -10.06
C PHE A 53 14.75 -4.83 -8.64
N GLY A 54 14.73 -6.08 -8.19
CA GLY A 54 15.10 -6.48 -6.83
C GLY A 54 13.90 -6.48 -5.89
N ARG A 55 14.17 -6.51 -4.59
CA ARG A 55 13.12 -6.54 -3.57
C ARG A 55 12.40 -5.20 -3.47
N LEU A 56 11.07 -5.27 -3.43
CA LEU A 56 10.17 -4.13 -3.28
C LEU A 56 9.36 -4.25 -1.99
N SER A 57 9.03 -3.10 -1.42
CA SER A 57 8.02 -2.98 -0.38
C SER A 57 7.05 -1.88 -0.75
N ILE A 58 5.79 -2.27 -0.93
CA ILE A 58 4.68 -1.40 -1.36
C ILE A 58 3.78 -1.21 -0.14
N ILE A 59 3.68 0.02 0.33
CA ILE A 59 3.05 0.36 1.60
C ILE A 59 1.88 1.32 1.35
N SER A 60 0.69 0.95 1.80
CA SER A 60 -0.51 1.79 1.71
C SER A 60 -1.24 1.89 3.04
N GLY A 61 -1.90 3.02 3.23
CA GLY A 61 -2.77 3.23 4.38
C GLY A 61 -4.12 2.55 4.21
N TRP A 62 -4.68 2.06 5.31
CA TRP A 62 -6.04 1.55 5.34
C TRP A 62 -6.81 2.11 6.54
N SER A 63 -8.11 2.23 6.38
CA SER A 63 -9.08 2.50 7.44
C SER A 63 -10.15 1.42 7.44
N ALA A 64 -10.70 1.12 8.61
CA ALA A 64 -11.80 0.19 8.76
C ALA A 64 -12.83 0.74 9.75
N PHE A 65 -14.11 0.53 9.43
CA PHE A 65 -15.24 1.01 10.21
C PHE A 65 -16.27 -0.10 10.39
N VAL A 66 -16.85 -0.21 11.58
CA VAL A 66 -17.95 -1.16 11.80
C VAL A 66 -19.17 -0.74 10.99
N GLN A 67 -19.75 -1.68 10.25
CA GLN A 67 -20.95 -1.43 9.47
C GLN A 67 -22.21 -1.36 10.36
N PRO A 68 -23.27 -0.63 9.95
CA PRO A 68 -24.48 -0.45 10.75
C PRO A 68 -25.16 -1.76 11.19
N ARG A 69 -25.07 -2.81 10.36
CA ARG A 69 -25.52 -4.15 10.70
C ARG A 69 -24.32 -4.99 11.10
N ARG A 70 -24.34 -5.55 12.31
CA ARG A 70 -23.24 -6.40 12.83
C ARG A 70 -22.91 -7.60 11.93
N ALA A 71 -23.90 -8.12 11.20
CA ALA A 71 -23.70 -9.24 10.28
C ALA A 71 -22.83 -8.88 9.07
N ASP A 72 -22.75 -7.61 8.71
CA ASP A 72 -22.01 -7.14 7.55
C ASP A 72 -20.54 -6.82 7.90
N GLY A 73 -20.19 -6.83 9.20
CA GLY A 73 -18.81 -6.79 9.67
C GLY A 73 -18.14 -5.42 9.59
N TRP A 74 -16.93 -5.40 9.04
CA TRP A 74 -16.10 -4.20 8.89
C TRP A 74 -16.04 -3.78 7.42
N TYR A 75 -16.23 -2.50 7.15
CA TYR A 75 -15.92 -1.89 5.86
C TYR A 75 -14.47 -1.41 5.89
N VAL A 76 -13.64 -1.90 4.96
CA VAL A 76 -12.23 -1.54 4.84
C VAL A 76 -12.05 -0.66 3.62
N GLU A 77 -11.31 0.43 3.75
CA GLU A 77 -11.00 1.32 2.62
C GLU A 77 -9.57 1.84 2.65
N HIS A 78 -9.14 2.36 1.51
CA HIS A 78 -7.87 3.05 1.37
C HIS A 78 -7.82 4.31 2.23
N ARG A 79 -6.63 4.59 2.78
CA ARG A 79 -6.34 5.81 3.51
C ARG A 79 -5.13 6.52 2.88
N PRO A 80 -5.35 7.43 1.92
CA PRO A 80 -4.26 8.03 1.14
C PRO A 80 -3.41 9.05 1.91
N ASP A 81 -3.94 9.61 3.00
CA ASP A 81 -3.21 10.54 3.87
C ASP A 81 -2.34 9.85 4.94
N ALA A 82 -2.25 8.51 4.91
CA ALA A 82 -1.51 7.77 5.92
C ALA A 82 0.00 8.02 5.83
N THR A 83 0.58 8.55 6.91
CA THR A 83 2.02 8.70 7.02
C THR A 83 2.72 7.35 6.95
N GLY A 84 3.69 7.23 6.05
CA GLY A 84 4.46 6.00 5.84
C GLY A 84 4.08 5.22 4.58
N ALA A 85 2.99 5.60 3.89
CA ALA A 85 2.68 5.08 2.56
C ALA A 85 3.74 5.49 1.53
N GLY A 86 3.94 4.63 0.53
CA GLY A 86 4.99 4.79 -0.49
C GLY A 86 5.56 3.45 -0.95
N ILE A 87 6.61 3.53 -1.76
CA ILE A 87 7.30 2.37 -2.29
C ILE A 87 8.79 2.47 -1.99
N THR A 88 9.36 1.40 -1.45
CA THR A 88 10.80 1.24 -1.37
C THR A 88 11.25 0.13 -2.30
N SER A 89 12.40 0.34 -2.92
CA SER A 89 13.03 -0.58 -3.86
C SER A 89 14.54 -0.63 -3.58
N GLU A 90 15.15 -1.79 -3.85
CA GLU A 90 16.61 -1.94 -3.74
C GLU A 90 17.37 -1.05 -4.73
N HIS A 91 16.81 -0.86 -5.92
CA HIS A 91 17.35 0.04 -6.95
C HIS A 91 16.59 1.36 -6.97
N PRO A 92 17.28 2.51 -7.14
CA PRO A 92 16.62 3.81 -7.07
C PRO A 92 15.65 4.00 -8.24
N VAL A 93 14.40 4.35 -7.91
CA VAL A 93 13.44 4.81 -8.92
C VAL A 93 13.76 6.26 -9.27
N VAL A 94 13.80 6.56 -10.56
CA VAL A 94 14.09 7.88 -11.11
C VAL A 94 13.00 8.30 -12.07
N MET A 95 12.82 9.62 -12.22
CA MET A 95 11.95 10.22 -13.23
C MET A 95 12.78 11.16 -14.08
N THR A 96 12.66 11.05 -15.40
CA THR A 96 13.34 11.96 -16.33
C THR A 96 12.50 13.21 -16.59
N VAL A 97 13.00 14.38 -16.20
CA VAL A 97 12.37 15.69 -16.41
C VAL A 97 13.36 16.61 -17.11
N GLU A 98 12.99 17.17 -18.27
CA GLU A 98 13.86 18.08 -19.05
C GLU A 98 15.28 17.55 -19.31
N ALA A 99 15.40 16.24 -19.55
CA ALA A 99 16.67 15.50 -19.73
C ALA A 99 17.55 15.35 -18.49
N GLU A 100 17.06 15.72 -17.30
CA GLU A 100 17.67 15.40 -16.02
C GLU A 100 16.97 14.21 -15.36
N GLN A 101 17.75 13.31 -14.76
CA GLN A 101 17.22 12.20 -13.96
C GLN A 101 17.10 12.62 -12.51
N ILE A 102 15.87 12.68 -12.01
CA ILE A 102 15.56 13.01 -10.62
C ILE A 102 15.25 11.72 -9.88
N ARG A 103 15.96 11.45 -8.79
CA ARG A 103 15.65 10.31 -7.92
C ARG A 103 14.39 10.61 -7.13
N LEU A 104 13.44 9.67 -7.19
CA LEU A 104 12.24 9.71 -6.38
C LEU A 104 12.55 9.22 -4.96
N GLU A 105 12.11 10.00 -3.96
CA GLU A 105 12.10 9.54 -2.58
C GLU A 105 10.94 8.57 -2.37
N ALA A 106 11.13 7.55 -1.55
CA ALA A 106 10.15 6.47 -1.36
C ALA A 106 8.72 6.93 -1.03
N ARG A 107 8.57 8.12 -0.45
CA ARG A 107 7.30 8.70 0.02
C ARG A 107 6.92 9.98 -0.73
N CYS A 108 7.53 10.24 -1.89
CA CYS A 108 7.07 11.32 -2.77
C CYS A 108 5.66 11.02 -3.29
N GLU A 109 4.98 12.04 -3.81
CA GLU A 109 3.59 11.93 -4.27
C GLU A 109 3.41 10.83 -5.33
N GLU A 110 4.36 10.73 -6.25
CA GLU A 110 4.34 9.76 -7.36
C GLU A 110 4.38 8.31 -6.86
N LEU A 111 5.30 7.99 -5.94
CA LEU A 111 5.40 6.64 -5.38
C LEU A 111 4.30 6.34 -4.36
N ALA A 112 3.80 7.34 -3.62
CA ALA A 112 2.65 7.16 -2.76
C ALA A 112 1.38 6.85 -3.56
N LYS A 113 1.18 7.52 -4.70
CA LYS A 113 0.08 7.23 -5.61
C LYS A 113 0.21 5.84 -6.25
N ALA A 114 1.39 5.48 -6.73
CA ALA A 114 1.62 4.13 -7.28
C ALA A 114 1.37 3.04 -6.22
N ALA A 115 1.75 3.28 -4.96
CA ALA A 115 1.44 2.35 -3.87
C ALA A 115 -0.06 2.21 -3.63
N TRP A 116 -0.82 3.30 -3.72
CA TRP A 116 -2.28 3.26 -3.62
C TRP A 116 -2.86 2.41 -4.76
N ASP A 117 -2.55 2.77 -6.00
CA ASP A 117 -3.13 2.16 -7.21
C ASP A 117 -2.81 0.65 -7.31
N PHE A 118 -1.73 0.19 -6.68
CA PHE A 118 -1.37 -1.22 -6.59
C PHE A 118 -2.42 -2.09 -5.86
N TRP A 119 -3.07 -1.59 -4.80
CA TRP A 119 -4.02 -2.43 -4.04
C TRP A 119 -5.44 -2.28 -4.54
N SER A 120 -6.06 -3.40 -4.90
CA SER A 120 -7.51 -3.42 -5.08
C SER A 120 -8.22 -3.32 -3.73
N TYR A 121 -9.49 -2.91 -3.77
CA TYR A 121 -10.37 -2.97 -2.61
C TYR A 121 -10.45 -4.41 -2.04
N GLN A 122 -10.47 -5.42 -2.92
CA GLN A 122 -10.55 -6.82 -2.52
C GLN A 122 -9.29 -7.30 -1.80
N ASP A 123 -8.12 -6.81 -2.21
CA ASP A 123 -6.86 -7.11 -1.51
C ASP A 123 -6.87 -6.53 -0.10
N LEU A 124 -7.23 -5.25 0.04
CA LEU A 124 -7.33 -4.62 1.36
C LEU A 124 -8.30 -5.36 2.26
N GLU A 125 -9.50 -5.65 1.78
CA GLU A 125 -10.49 -6.41 2.55
C GLU A 125 -9.95 -7.79 2.95
N ARG A 126 -9.36 -8.53 2.02
CA ARG A 126 -8.79 -9.86 2.23
C ARG A 126 -7.70 -9.86 3.30
N TYR A 127 -6.76 -8.91 3.23
CA TYR A 127 -5.60 -8.89 4.13
C TYR A 127 -5.90 -8.21 5.46
N VAL A 128 -6.71 -7.16 5.50
CA VAL A 128 -6.95 -6.37 6.72
C VAL A 128 -8.01 -7.02 7.62
N THR A 129 -9.11 -7.53 7.06
CA THR A 129 -10.25 -8.05 7.86
C THR A 129 -9.86 -9.07 8.93
N PRO A 130 -8.95 -10.03 8.68
CA PRO A 130 -8.50 -10.98 9.71
C PRO A 130 -7.94 -10.32 10.97
N HIS A 131 -7.40 -9.10 10.87
CA HIS A 131 -6.83 -8.35 12.00
C HIS A 131 -7.85 -7.51 12.77
N LEU A 132 -9.10 -7.43 12.29
CA LEU A 132 -10.18 -6.65 12.91
C LEU A 132 -11.12 -7.49 13.78
N LEU A 133 -11.02 -8.82 13.67
CA LEU A 133 -11.91 -9.80 14.32
C LEU A 133 -11.26 -10.48 15.53
N SER A 134 -10.13 -9.96 16.05
CA SER A 134 -9.41 -10.48 17.21
C SER A 134 -9.96 -10.01 18.55
#